data_AF-A0A561SEZ6-F1
#
_entry.id   AF-A0A561SEZ6-F1
#
_cell.length_a   1.000
_cell.length_b   1.000
_cell.length_c   1.000
_cell.angle_alpha   90.00
_cell.angle_beta   90.00
_cell.angle_gamma   90.00
#
_symmetry.space_group_name_H-M   'P 1'
#
loop_
_entity.id
_entity.type
_entity.pdbx_description
1 polymer ?
#
loop_
_entity_poly.entity_id
_entity_poly.type
_entity_poly.pdbx_seq_one_letter_code
_entity_poly.pdbx_strand_id
1 'polypeptide(L)'
;MPEMGEPMKNLMSSVYGGIDPEIPDAVRHFIEEITFAAAEDILPALRGSLTEDWMALPVWARNLAFRLACLQRPDDLELLREAAADLRCFGPDWDEEADALKARAARLEPGRGSVEDPTDRQNP
;
A
#
# COMPACT_ATOMS: atom_id res chain seq x y z
N MET A 1 9.92 14.80 4.96
CA MET A 1 10.33 13.84 3.92
C MET A 1 11.85 13.79 3.90
N PRO A 2 12.48 12.63 4.10
CA PRO A 2 13.92 12.50 3.93
C PRO A 2 14.31 12.80 2.47
N GLU A 3 15.46 13.45 2.25
CA GLU A 3 16.00 13.65 0.92
C GLU A 3 16.34 12.28 0.29
N MET A 4 15.73 11.96 -0.85
CA MET A 4 15.98 10.73 -1.60
C MET A 4 17.42 10.61 -2.15
N GLY A 5 18.23 11.67 -2.03
CA GLY A 5 19.56 11.74 -2.58
C GLY A 5 20.53 10.71 -2.01
N GLU A 6 20.50 10.48 -0.70
CA GLU A 6 21.42 9.54 -0.05
C GLU A 6 21.06 8.06 -0.34
N PRO A 7 19.79 7.62 -0.20
CA PRO A 7 19.40 6.26 -0.61
C PRO A 7 19.67 5.96 -2.09
N MET A 8 19.41 6.92 -2.99
CA MET A 8 19.68 6.75 -4.42
C MET A 8 21.17 6.60 -4.71
N LYS A 9 22.03 7.41 -4.07
CA LYS A 9 23.48 7.29 -4.22
C LYS A 9 24.00 5.96 -3.70
N ASN A 10 23.49 5.50 -2.56
CA ASN A 10 23.85 4.20 -2.00
C ASN A 10 23.47 3.05 -2.94
N LEU A 11 22.26 3.09 -3.52
CA LEU A 11 21.84 2.10 -4.53
C LEU A 11 22.72 2.16 -5.78
N MET A 12 23.02 3.34 -6.31
CA MET A 12 23.89 3.48 -7.49
C MET A 12 25.32 2.98 -7.19
N SER A 13 25.86 3.29 -6.02
CA SER A 13 27.17 2.80 -5.60
C SER A 13 27.18 1.28 -5.43
N SER A 14 26.10 0.69 -4.93
CA SER A 14 25.93 -0.76 -4.81
C SER A 14 25.90 -1.45 -6.18
N VAL A 15 25.09 -0.93 -7.12
CA VAL A 15 24.88 -1.51 -8.46
C VAL A 15 26.09 -1.32 -9.39
N TYR A 16 26.75 -0.15 -9.32
CA TYR A 16 27.81 0.23 -10.27
C TYR A 16 29.22 0.26 -9.66
N GLY A 17 29.35 0.16 -8.33
CA GLY A 17 30.62 0.25 -7.59
C GLY A 17 31.32 -1.08 -7.30
N GLY A 18 30.71 -2.21 -7.66
CA GLY A 18 31.41 -3.49 -7.83
C GLY A 18 31.77 -4.29 -6.57
N ILE A 19 31.24 -3.96 -5.38
CA ILE A 19 31.53 -4.71 -4.13
C ILE A 19 30.30 -4.78 -3.19
N ASP A 20 29.14 -5.20 -3.69
CA ASP A 20 27.98 -5.53 -2.84
C ASP A 20 27.46 -6.94 -3.18
N PRO A 21 26.82 -7.66 -2.23
CA PRO A 21 26.23 -8.94 -2.54
C PRO A 21 25.12 -8.73 -3.59
N GLU A 22 25.16 -9.53 -4.67
CA GLU A 22 24.14 -9.50 -5.72
C GLU A 22 22.74 -9.57 -5.09
N ILE A 23 21.86 -8.64 -5.47
CA ILE A 23 20.43 -8.74 -5.13
C ILE A 23 19.95 -10.12 -5.62
N PRO A 24 19.39 -10.98 -4.75
CA PRO A 24 18.96 -12.30 -5.15
C PRO A 24 18.02 -12.23 -6.35
N ASP A 25 18.19 -13.13 -7.33
CA ASP A 25 17.42 -13.12 -8.57
C ASP A 25 15.90 -13.07 -8.33
N ALA A 26 15.41 -13.77 -7.30
CA ALA A 26 14.00 -13.75 -6.90
C ALA A 26 13.52 -12.35 -6.47
N VAL A 27 14.36 -11.58 -5.77
CA VAL A 27 14.06 -10.21 -5.35
C VAL A 27 14.03 -9.28 -6.56
N ARG A 28 15.05 -9.37 -7.43
CA ARG A 28 15.11 -8.59 -8.67
C ARG A 28 13.89 -8.86 -9.55
N HIS A 29 13.60 -10.13 -9.79
CA HIS A 29 12.47 -10.54 -10.62
C HIS A 29 11.14 -10.09 -10.01
N PHE A 30 10.94 -10.21 -8.69
CA PHE A 30 9.75 -9.69 -8.03
C PHE A 30 9.58 -8.19 -8.27
N ILE A 31 10.64 -7.39 -8.08
CA ILE A 31 10.59 -5.93 -8.29
C ILE A 31 10.26 -5.61 -9.76
N GLU A 32 10.89 -6.29 -10.72
CA GLU A 32 10.65 -6.09 -12.15
C GLU A 32 9.20 -6.40 -12.52
N GLU A 33 8.69 -7.57 -12.13
CA GLU A 33 7.33 -8.00 -12.46
C GLU A 33 6.28 -7.12 -11.77
N ILE A 34 6.42 -6.86 -10.48
CA ILE A 34 5.39 -6.11 -9.74
C ILE A 34 5.29 -4.65 -10.18
N THR A 35 6.39 -4.06 -10.66
CA THR A 35 6.42 -2.66 -11.13
C THR A 35 5.50 -2.44 -12.32
N PHE A 36 5.32 -3.46 -13.18
CA PHE A 36 4.47 -3.38 -14.37
C PHE A 36 3.15 -4.14 -14.23
N ALA A 37 2.95 -4.87 -13.13
CA ALA A 37 1.72 -5.60 -12.86
C ALA A 37 0.53 -4.67 -12.64
N ALA A 38 -0.64 -5.10 -13.13
CA ALA A 38 -1.89 -4.39 -12.91
C ALA A 38 -2.44 -4.69 -11.51
N ALA A 39 -3.23 -3.78 -10.92
CA ALA A 39 -3.82 -3.97 -9.60
C ALA A 39 -4.71 -5.23 -9.53
N GLU A 40 -5.30 -5.62 -10.66
CA GLU A 40 -6.10 -6.83 -10.85
C GLU A 40 -5.26 -8.11 -10.65
N ASP A 41 -3.95 -8.05 -10.91
CA ASP A 41 -3.02 -9.16 -10.75
C ASP A 41 -2.32 -9.11 -9.39
N ILE A 42 -1.94 -7.90 -8.94
CA ILE A 42 -1.25 -7.69 -7.66
C ILE A 42 -2.12 -8.13 -6.48
N LEU A 43 -3.39 -7.71 -6.44
CA LEU A 43 -4.22 -7.92 -5.25
C LEU A 43 -4.58 -9.39 -5.01
N PRO A 44 -5.00 -10.19 -6.02
CA PRO A 44 -5.22 -11.62 -5.81
C PRO A 44 -3.94 -12.36 -5.40
N ALA A 45 -2.80 -12.06 -6.03
CA ALA A 45 -1.53 -12.68 -5.69
C ALA A 45 -1.13 -12.38 -4.24
N LEU A 46 -1.15 -11.10 -3.85
CA LEU A 46 -0.81 -10.65 -2.50
C LEU A 46 -1.73 -11.26 -1.45
N ARG A 47 -3.06 -11.15 -1.63
CA ARG A 47 -4.04 -11.69 -0.68
C ARG A 47 -3.95 -13.22 -0.60
N GLY A 48 -3.68 -13.89 -1.72
CA GLY A 48 -3.40 -15.33 -1.77
C GLY A 48 -2.22 -15.71 -0.89
N SER A 49 -1.07 -15.06 -1.08
CA SER A 49 0.13 -15.31 -0.28
C SER A 49 -0.09 -15.05 1.21
N LEU A 50 -0.78 -13.95 1.58
CA LEU A 50 -1.06 -13.62 2.97
C LEU A 50 -2.05 -14.57 3.65
N THR A 51 -2.94 -15.20 2.87
CA THR A 51 -3.87 -16.21 3.35
C THR A 51 -3.17 -17.55 3.57
N GLU A 52 -2.26 -17.92 2.67
CA GLU A 52 -1.49 -19.17 2.75
C GLU A 52 -0.48 -19.13 3.90
N ASP A 53 0.32 -18.07 3.96
CA ASP A 53 1.26 -17.81 5.04
C ASP A 53 1.47 -16.29 5.19
N TRP A 54 0.91 -15.75 6.27
CA TRP A 54 1.02 -14.34 6.62
C TRP A 54 2.48 -13.84 6.72
N MET A 55 3.44 -14.72 7.00
CA MET A 55 4.86 -14.39 7.12
C MET A 55 5.66 -14.69 5.84
N ALA A 56 5.05 -15.22 4.78
CA ALA A 56 5.75 -15.65 3.57
C ALA A 56 6.42 -14.50 2.80
N LEU A 57 5.86 -13.30 2.88
CA LEU A 57 6.40 -12.12 2.21
C LEU A 57 7.09 -11.17 3.21
N PRO A 58 8.31 -10.70 2.91
CA PRO A 58 8.93 -9.68 3.72
C PRO A 58 8.12 -8.38 3.65
N VAL A 59 8.12 -7.62 4.74
CA VAL A 59 7.32 -6.40 4.91
C VAL A 59 7.49 -5.41 3.74
N TRP A 60 8.74 -5.22 3.27
CA TRP A 60 9.01 -4.30 2.16
C TRP A 60 8.26 -4.70 0.87
N ALA A 61 8.11 -6.00 0.60
CA ALA A 61 7.47 -6.50 -0.62
C ALA A 61 5.95 -6.28 -0.57
N ARG A 62 5.33 -6.51 0.60
CA ARG A 62 3.91 -6.23 0.85
C ARG A 62 3.62 -4.74 0.73
N ASN A 63 4.46 -3.90 1.33
CA ASN A 63 4.34 -2.45 1.26
C ASN A 63 4.43 -1.96 -0.19
N LEU A 64 5.38 -2.47 -0.96
CA LEU A 64 5.52 -2.15 -2.39
C LEU A 64 4.27 -2.55 -3.17
N ALA A 65 3.77 -3.77 -2.98
CA ALA A 65 2.59 -4.30 -3.65
C ALA A 65 1.34 -3.45 -3.36
N PHE A 66 1.04 -3.20 -2.08
CA PHE A 66 -0.10 -2.36 -1.71
C PHE A 66 0.02 -0.93 -2.22
N ARG A 67 1.23 -0.33 -2.17
CA ARG A 67 1.46 1.02 -2.69
C ARG A 67 1.19 1.12 -4.19
N LEU A 68 1.68 0.17 -4.98
CA LEU A 68 1.44 0.15 -6.42
C LEU A 68 -0.05 -0.05 -6.73
N ALA A 69 -0.73 -0.96 -6.02
CA ALA A 69 -2.17 -1.15 -6.18
C ALA A 69 -2.97 0.13 -5.82
N CYS A 70 -2.63 0.80 -4.71
CA CYS A 70 -3.26 2.06 -4.29
C CYS A 70 -3.02 3.22 -5.27
N LEU A 71 -1.90 3.23 -5.99
CA LEU A 71 -1.63 4.23 -7.03
C LEU A 71 -2.51 4.00 -8.27
N GLN A 72 -2.75 2.74 -8.63
CA GLN A 72 -3.59 2.36 -9.76
C GLN A 72 -5.10 2.49 -9.44
N ARG A 73 -5.49 2.27 -8.18
CA ARG A 73 -6.87 2.37 -7.69
C ARG A 73 -6.99 3.40 -6.56
N PRO A 74 -6.84 4.69 -6.89
CA PRO A 74 -6.76 5.77 -5.90
C PRO A 74 -7.99 5.89 -4.99
N ASP A 75 -9.16 5.49 -5.47
CA ASP A 75 -10.44 5.72 -4.79
C ASP A 75 -11.08 4.44 -4.24
N ASP A 76 -10.35 3.33 -4.27
CA ASP A 76 -10.79 2.05 -3.69
C ASP A 76 -10.66 2.09 -2.16
N LEU A 77 -11.79 2.38 -1.51
CA LEU A 77 -11.92 2.51 -0.06
C LEU A 77 -11.44 1.27 0.71
N GLU A 78 -11.76 0.08 0.20
CA GLU A 78 -11.43 -1.18 0.87
C GLU A 78 -9.92 -1.41 0.79
N LEU A 79 -9.34 -1.20 -0.38
CA LEU A 79 -7.90 -1.30 -0.60
C LEU A 79 -7.12 -0.33 0.29
N LEU A 80 -7.53 0.94 0.37
CA LEU A 80 -6.86 1.94 1.21
C LEU A 80 -6.87 1.55 2.69
N ARG A 81 -7.99 0.98 3.18
CA ARG A 81 -8.11 0.51 4.57
C ARG A 81 -7.28 -0.74 4.82
N GLU A 82 -7.26 -1.68 3.88
CA GLU A 82 -6.47 -2.90 3.94
C GLU A 82 -4.97 -2.58 4.00
N ALA A 83 -4.48 -1.75 3.07
CA ALA A 83 -3.09 -1.31 3.05
C ALA A 83 -2.69 -0.59 4.35
N ALA A 84 -3.57 0.24 4.92
CA ALA A 84 -3.31 0.91 6.18
C ALA A 84 -3.29 -0.03 7.39
N ALA A 85 -4.05 -1.12 7.35
CA ALA A 85 -4.02 -2.14 8.39
C ALA A 85 -2.71 -2.94 8.30
N ASP A 86 -2.28 -3.29 7.08
CA ASP A 86 -1.02 -4.00 6.83
C ASP A 86 0.19 -3.26 7.41
N LEU A 87 0.30 -1.96 7.13
CA LEU A 87 1.42 -1.13 7.61
C LEU A 87 1.52 -1.11 9.15
N ARG A 88 0.38 -1.12 9.85
CA ARG A 88 0.35 -1.10 11.31
C ARG A 88 0.85 -2.39 11.96
N CYS A 89 0.96 -3.48 11.22
CA CYS A 89 1.42 -4.76 11.77
C CYS A 89 2.92 -4.80 12.06
N PHE A 90 3.72 -3.82 11.59
CA PHE A 90 5.19 -3.92 11.55
C PHE A 90 5.94 -2.83 12.32
N GLY A 91 5.26 -2.11 13.23
CA GLY A 91 5.85 -1.07 14.07
C GLY A 91 5.59 0.35 13.59
N PRO A 92 6.05 1.37 14.33
CA PRO A 92 5.60 2.75 14.16
C PRO A 92 6.19 3.46 12.94
N ASP A 93 7.21 2.90 12.28
CA ASP A 93 7.93 3.51 11.15
C ASP A 93 6.99 3.93 10.00
N TRP A 94 5.85 3.26 9.88
CA TRP A 94 4.88 3.48 8.81
C TRP A 94 3.53 4.01 9.29
N ASP A 95 3.42 4.42 10.57
CA ASP A 95 2.15 4.88 11.14
C ASP A 95 1.62 6.13 10.44
N GLU A 96 2.49 7.08 10.08
CA GLU A 96 2.11 8.29 9.35
C GLU A 96 1.48 7.96 7.98
N GLU A 97 2.05 6.98 7.27
CA GLU A 97 1.54 6.52 5.97
C GLU A 97 0.23 5.74 6.12
N ALA A 98 0.12 4.92 7.17
CA ALA A 98 -1.11 4.22 7.50
C ALA A 98 -2.25 5.21 7.85
N ASP A 99 -1.93 6.29 8.57
CA ASP A 99 -2.88 7.35 8.89
C ASP A 99 -3.29 8.15 7.65
N ALA A 100 -2.35 8.45 6.76
CA ALA A 100 -2.65 9.11 5.49
C ALA A 100 -3.62 8.29 4.63
N LEU A 101 -3.41 6.96 4.53
CA LEU A 101 -4.30 6.05 3.81
C LEU A 101 -5.69 5.98 4.44
N LYS A 102 -5.80 5.86 5.77
CA LYS A 102 -7.09 5.89 6.47
C LYS A 102 -7.82 7.20 6.29
N ALA A 103 -7.13 8.33 6.44
CA ALA A 103 -7.70 9.65 6.26
C ALA A 103 -8.19 9.86 4.82
N ARG A 104 -7.47 9.30 3.83
CA ARG A 104 -7.91 9.30 2.44
C ARG A 104 -9.19 8.50 2.25
N ALA A 105 -9.25 7.28 2.77
CA ALA A 105 -10.46 6.45 2.70
C ALA A 105 -11.67 7.18 3.35
N ALA A 106 -11.49 7.76 4.53
CA ALA A 106 -12.55 8.49 5.23
C ALA A 106 -13.10 9.70 4.43
N ARG A 107 -12.26 10.38 3.63
CA ARG A 107 -12.71 11.49 2.76
C ARG A 107 -13.52 11.02 1.55
N LEU A 108 -13.27 9.80 1.09
CA LEU A 108 -13.91 9.20 -0.08
C LEU A 108 -15.21 8.46 0.28
N GLU A 109 -15.42 8.16 1.57
CA GLU A 109 -16.67 7.55 2.02
C GLU A 109 -17.86 8.45 1.64
N PRO A 110 -18.81 7.96 0.83
CA PRO A 110 -19.99 8.73 0.51
C PRO A 110 -20.74 9.04 1.81
N GLY A 111 -21.03 10.32 1.99
CA GLY A 111 -21.57 10.85 3.24
C GLY A 111 -22.72 10.01 3.76
N ARG A 112 -22.58 9.55 5.01
CA ARG A 112 -23.68 9.06 5.86
C ARG A 112 -24.60 10.23 6.26
N GLY A 113 -25.01 11.03 5.27
CA GLY A 113 -25.59 12.36 5.40
C GLY A 113 -26.68 12.59 4.36
N SER A 114 -27.63 11.67 4.29
CA SER A 114 -28.98 11.89 3.73
C SER A 114 -29.92 10.83 4.34
N VAL A 115 -29.95 10.73 5.67
CA VAL A 115 -31.18 10.26 6.31
C VAL A 115 -32.06 11.49 6.36
N GLU A 116 -32.99 11.61 5.42
CA GLU A 116 -34.10 12.54 5.55
C GLU A 116 -34.76 12.27 6.91
N ASP A 117 -34.78 13.29 7.77
CA ASP A 117 -35.54 13.26 9.01
C ASP A 117 -37.03 13.13 8.64
N PRO A 118 -37.74 12.04 9.01
CA PRO A 118 -39.11 11.84 8.60
C PRO A 118 -40.12 12.78 9.30
N THR A 119 -39.66 13.74 10.11
CA THR A 119 -40.56 14.53 10.96
C THR A 119 -41.13 15.81 10.33
N ASP A 120 -40.79 16.16 9.09
CA ASP A 120 -41.34 17.37 8.44
C ASP A 120 -42.64 17.14 7.65
N ARG A 121 -43.41 16.10 8.02
CA ARG A 121 -44.81 15.96 7.57
C ARG A 121 -45.77 16.16 8.72
N GLN A 122 -46.52 17.25 8.56
CA GLN A 122 -47.77 17.62 9.20
C GLN A 122 -47.69 18.25 10.61
N ASN A 123 -47.72 19.58 10.60
CA ASN A 123 -48.79 20.36 11.26
C ASN A 123 -49.11 21.58 10.38
N PRO A 124 -50.31 22.18 10.43
CA PRO A 124 -51.25 22.21 11.56
C PRO A 124 -52.55 21.42 11.37
#